data_AF-A0A8H4KIG0-F1
#
_entry.id   AF-A0A8H4KIG0-F1
#
_cell.length_a   1.000
_cell.length_b   1.000
_cell.length_c   1.000
_cell.angle_alpha   90.00
_cell.angle_beta   90.00
_cell.angle_gamma   90.00
#
_symmetry.space_group_name_H-M   'P 1'
#
loop_
_entity.id
_entity.type
_entity.pdbx_description
1 polymer ?
#
loop_
_entity_poly.entity_id
_entity_poly.type
_entity_poly.pdbx_seq_one_letter_code
_entity_poly.pdbx_strand_id
1 'polypeptide(L)'
;MYEELSGARVAAESTGIYNQLLDYLGTEIIKSEQIESLDSDDAEYSERIRRSLLAGFFSKAAYRVQGDDNYKSVKDNYPFLIEPDSCLVGMGHEWVICHNFHFSSIQYMQVVTAAEAEWLLEYPIFKDDRLPRRVTGELKNPEVKQSLDKARAKPPAPSKEIPVRVSYIASVIIAPHGKLT
;
A
#
# COMPACT_ATOMS: atom_id res chain seq x y z
N MET A 1 -9.33 3.63 -29.38
CA MET A 1 -8.78 2.66 -30.36
C MET A 1 -7.36 2.19 -30.04
N TYR A 2 -6.31 3.04 -30.04
CA TYR A 2 -4.93 2.58 -29.72
C TYR A 2 -4.69 2.28 -28.23
N GLU A 3 -5.25 3.08 -27.31
CA GLU A 3 -5.16 2.81 -25.86
C GLU A 3 -5.91 1.53 -25.48
N GLU A 4 -7.08 1.29 -26.06
CA GLU A 4 -7.88 0.07 -25.83
C GLU A 4 -7.16 -1.20 -26.33
N LEU A 5 -6.51 -1.14 -27.50
CA LEU A 5 -5.74 -2.26 -28.04
C LEU A 5 -4.47 -2.54 -27.22
N SER A 6 -3.81 -1.49 -26.72
CA SER A 6 -2.65 -1.63 -25.81
C SER A 6 -3.08 -2.23 -24.46
N GLY A 7 -4.21 -1.74 -23.91
CA GLY A 7 -4.80 -2.24 -22.67
C GLY A 7 -5.21 -3.71 -22.76
N ALA A 8 -5.83 -4.12 -23.86
CA ALA A 8 -6.22 -5.52 -24.07
C ALA A 8 -5.02 -6.48 -24.10
N ARG A 9 -3.92 -6.09 -24.74
CA ARG A 9 -2.69 -6.89 -24.76
C ARG A 9 -2.08 -7.02 -23.36
N VAL A 10 -1.94 -5.90 -22.65
CA VAL A 10 -1.40 -5.89 -21.29
C VAL A 10 -2.28 -6.69 -20.33
N ALA A 11 -3.60 -6.62 -20.49
CA ALA A 11 -4.53 -7.43 -19.71
C ALA A 11 -4.33 -8.93 -19.97
N ALA A 12 -4.24 -9.35 -21.25
CA ALA A 12 -3.99 -10.74 -21.60
C ALA A 12 -2.65 -11.26 -21.06
N GLU A 13 -1.59 -10.45 -21.16
CA GLU A 13 -0.27 -10.76 -20.59
C GLU A 13 -0.35 -10.88 -19.06
N SER A 14 -1.07 -9.99 -18.40
CA SER A 14 -1.27 -10.01 -16.94
C SER A 14 -2.02 -11.26 -16.49
N THR A 15 -3.06 -11.68 -17.22
CA THR A 15 -3.78 -12.94 -16.97
C THR A 15 -2.86 -14.16 -17.13
N GLY A 16 -1.97 -14.15 -18.12
CA GLY A 16 -0.98 -15.21 -18.32
C GLY A 16 -0.02 -15.34 -17.12
N ILE A 17 0.57 -14.22 -16.69
CA ILE A 17 1.48 -14.16 -15.54
C ILE A 17 0.75 -14.57 -14.25
N TYR A 18 -0.47 -14.08 -14.07
CA TYR A 18 -1.32 -14.41 -12.93
C TYR A 18 -1.53 -15.93 -12.81
N ASN A 19 -1.96 -16.59 -13.89
CA ASN A 19 -2.20 -18.03 -13.88
C ASN A 19 -0.91 -18.83 -13.60
N GLN A 20 0.23 -18.39 -14.13
CA GLN A 20 1.53 -19.02 -13.84
C GLN A 20 1.92 -18.89 -12.36
N LEU A 21 1.69 -17.71 -11.76
CA LEU A 21 1.94 -17.50 -10.34
C LEU A 21 1.04 -18.38 -9.48
N LEU A 22 -0.24 -18.53 -9.84
CA LEU A 22 -1.15 -19.43 -9.12
C LEU A 22 -0.68 -20.88 -9.15
N ASP A 23 -0.28 -21.37 -10.32
CA ASP A 23 0.22 -22.74 -10.48
C ASP A 23 1.48 -22.99 -9.63
N TYR A 24 2.42 -22.04 -9.65
CA TYR A 24 3.63 -22.10 -8.82
C TYR A 24 3.32 -22.06 -7.32
N LEU A 25 2.47 -21.13 -6.88
CA LEU A 25 2.11 -20.97 -5.46
C LEU A 25 1.37 -22.20 -4.93
N GLY A 26 0.43 -22.74 -5.72
CA GLY A 26 -0.32 -23.95 -5.37
C GLY A 26 0.57 -25.19 -5.28
N THR A 27 1.62 -25.27 -6.09
CA THR A 27 2.50 -26.45 -6.14
C THR A 27 3.59 -26.43 -5.06
N GLU A 28 4.23 -25.27 -4.81
CA GLU A 28 5.43 -25.19 -3.97
C GLU A 28 5.21 -24.63 -2.57
N ILE A 29 4.36 -23.62 -2.41
CA ILE A 29 4.22 -22.88 -1.15
C ILE A 29 3.02 -23.36 -0.33
N ILE A 30 1.94 -23.76 -1.00
CA ILE A 30 0.64 -24.00 -0.37
C ILE A 30 0.31 -25.50 -0.45
N LYS A 31 1.17 -26.35 0.12
CA LYS A 31 0.92 -27.80 0.17
C LYS A 31 -0.15 -28.22 1.20
N SER A 32 -0.73 -27.29 1.98
CA SER A 32 -1.62 -27.65 3.11
C SER A 32 -2.78 -26.71 3.47
N GLU A 33 -3.01 -25.58 2.79
CA GLU A 33 -4.11 -24.66 3.13
C GLU A 33 -4.94 -24.29 1.89
N GLN A 34 -6.27 -24.26 1.99
CA GLN A 34 -7.11 -23.77 0.91
C GLN A 34 -6.91 -22.27 0.76
N ILE A 35 -6.67 -21.78 -0.46
CA ILE A 35 -6.62 -20.34 -0.70
C ILE A 35 -8.06 -19.84 -0.69
N GLU A 36 -8.45 -19.16 0.39
CA GLU A 36 -9.73 -18.48 0.46
C GLU A 36 -9.68 -17.25 -0.45
N SER A 37 -10.51 -17.23 -1.49
CA SER A 37 -10.75 -16.04 -2.28
C SER A 37 -11.47 -15.00 -1.43
N LEU A 38 -11.05 -13.73 -1.55
CA LEU A 38 -11.78 -12.64 -0.92
C LEU A 38 -13.11 -12.43 -1.65
N ASP A 39 -14.20 -12.34 -0.89
CA ASP A 39 -15.52 -12.00 -1.44
C ASP A 39 -15.55 -10.50 -1.76
N SER A 40 -15.94 -10.14 -2.99
CA SER A 40 -16.00 -8.72 -3.41
C SER A 40 -17.04 -7.92 -2.64
N ASP A 41 -18.05 -8.60 -2.08
CA ASP A 41 -19.14 -7.96 -1.35
C ASP A 41 -18.81 -7.75 0.14
N ASP A 42 -17.66 -8.27 0.61
CA ASP A 42 -17.19 -8.01 1.96
C ASP A 42 -16.90 -6.51 2.16
N ALA A 43 -17.47 -5.92 3.21
CA ALA A 43 -17.19 -4.52 3.58
C ALA A 43 -15.69 -4.26 3.83
N GLU A 44 -14.95 -5.30 4.23
CA GLU A 44 -13.52 -5.27 4.51
C GLU A 44 -12.65 -5.59 3.27
N TYR A 45 -13.26 -5.91 2.11
CA TYR A 45 -12.54 -6.34 0.89
C TYR A 45 -11.43 -5.37 0.49
N SER A 46 -11.77 -4.08 0.37
CA SER A 46 -10.81 -3.04 0.00
C SER A 46 -9.72 -2.86 1.06
N GLU A 47 -10.07 -2.91 2.35
CA GLU A 47 -9.10 -2.81 3.43
C GLU A 47 -8.09 -3.97 3.39
N ARG A 48 -8.56 -5.21 3.22
CA ARG A 48 -7.70 -6.40 3.17
C ARG A 48 -6.68 -6.31 2.03
N ILE A 49 -7.09 -5.81 0.87
CA ILE A 49 -6.20 -5.57 -0.27
C ILE A 49 -5.18 -4.47 0.03
N ARG A 50 -5.62 -3.35 0.61
CA ARG A 50 -4.69 -2.25 0.93
C ARG A 50 -3.68 -2.65 2.02
N ARG A 51 -4.09 -3.48 2.99
CA ARG A 51 -3.20 -4.01 4.03
C ARG A 51 -2.19 -5.02 3.49
N SER A 52 -2.57 -5.86 2.53
CA SER A 52 -1.60 -6.77 1.88
C SER A 52 -0.57 -6.01 1.04
N LEU A 53 -1.01 -4.95 0.33
CA LEU A 53 -0.10 -4.05 -0.38
C LEU A 53 0.85 -3.36 0.60
N LEU A 54 0.34 -2.90 1.75
CA LEU A 54 1.19 -2.33 2.79
C LEU A 54 2.26 -3.31 3.26
N ALA A 55 1.95 -4.60 3.42
CA ALA A 55 2.94 -5.61 3.83
C ALA A 55 4.11 -5.75 2.86
N GLY A 56 3.89 -5.55 1.56
CA GLY A 56 4.95 -5.53 0.55
C GLY A 56 5.68 -4.18 0.43
N PHE A 57 4.96 -3.06 0.61
CA PHE A 57 5.44 -1.72 0.27
C PHE A 57 5.58 -0.77 1.47
N PHE A 58 5.53 -1.23 2.72
CA PHE A 58 5.60 -0.40 3.93
C PHE A 58 6.81 0.54 3.98
N SER A 59 7.94 0.14 3.37
CA SER A 59 9.15 0.99 3.32
C SER A 59 9.02 2.19 2.37
N LYS A 60 8.05 2.13 1.44
CA LYS A 60 7.70 3.19 0.48
C LYS A 60 6.44 3.95 0.92
N ALA A 61 6.30 4.17 2.23
CA ALA A 61 5.25 5.00 2.78
C ALA A 61 5.65 6.50 2.74
N ALA A 62 4.66 7.35 2.49
CA ALA A 62 4.79 8.79 2.52
C ALA A 62 3.66 9.42 3.34
N TYR A 63 3.99 10.56 3.95
CA TYR A 63 3.09 11.34 4.79
C TYR A 63 2.78 12.68 4.12
N ARG A 64 1.52 13.10 4.17
CA ARG A 64 1.06 14.37 3.62
C ARG A 64 1.54 15.55 4.46
N VAL A 65 2.13 16.55 3.82
CA VAL A 65 2.54 17.80 4.49
C VAL A 65 1.33 18.71 4.66
N GLN A 66 1.16 19.30 5.85
CA GLN A 66 0.06 20.23 6.09
C GLN A 66 0.14 21.46 5.16
N GLY A 67 -1.01 21.85 4.59
CA GLY A 67 -1.16 23.07 3.78
C GLY A 67 -1.11 22.86 2.28
N ASP A 68 -0.44 21.81 1.79
CA ASP A 68 -0.29 21.52 0.35
C ASP A 68 -0.68 20.06 0.02
N ASP A 69 -0.77 19.73 -1.27
CA ASP A 69 -0.90 18.33 -1.76
C ASP A 69 0.49 17.68 -1.97
N ASN A 70 1.44 18.07 -1.11
CA ASN A 70 2.81 17.59 -1.09
C ASN A 70 2.97 16.45 -0.09
N TYR A 71 3.76 15.45 -0.43
CA TYR A 71 4.05 14.30 0.41
C TYR A 71 5.54 14.21 0.72
N LYS A 72 5.90 13.60 1.85
CA LYS A 72 7.29 13.31 2.22
C LYS A 72 7.47 11.84 2.53
N SER A 73 8.49 11.22 1.96
CA SER A 73 8.81 9.83 2.27
C SER A 73 9.21 9.70 3.74
N VAL A 74 8.70 8.66 4.41
CA VAL A 74 8.91 8.51 5.86
C VAL A 74 10.35 8.15 6.17
N LYS A 75 11.03 7.39 5.31
CA LYS A 75 12.40 6.93 5.52
C LYS A 75 13.42 8.04 5.25
N ASP A 76 13.37 8.60 4.06
CA ASP A 76 14.43 9.49 3.56
C ASP A 76 14.07 10.98 3.68
N ASN A 77 12.79 11.29 3.93
CA ASN A 77 12.26 12.66 3.99
C ASN A 77 12.36 13.40 2.65
N TYR A 78 12.30 12.69 1.53
CA TYR A 78 12.26 13.28 0.21
C TYR A 78 10.86 13.80 -0.10
N PRO A 79 10.73 15.02 -0.65
CA PRO A 79 9.44 15.57 -1.06
C PRO A 79 9.00 14.92 -2.37
N PHE A 80 7.75 14.49 -2.43
CA PHE A 80 7.11 13.92 -3.61
C PHE A 80 5.75 14.56 -3.86
N LEU A 81 5.37 14.60 -5.13
CA LEU A 81 4.00 14.80 -5.57
C LEU A 81 3.37 13.45 -5.92
N ILE A 82 2.05 13.36 -5.82
CA ILE A 82 1.32 12.28 -6.47
C ILE A 82 1.37 12.54 -7.99
N GLU A 83 1.61 11.49 -8.78
CA GLU A 83 1.55 11.59 -10.25
C GLU A 83 0.19 12.14 -10.70
N PRO A 84 0.13 13.12 -11.64
CA PRO A 84 -1.12 13.79 -12.03
C PRO A 84 -2.22 12.84 -12.51
N ASP A 85 -1.83 11.71 -13.13
CA ASP A 85 -2.75 10.71 -13.67
C ASP A 85 -3.31 9.76 -12.59
N SER A 86 -2.88 9.91 -11.34
CA SER A 86 -3.37 9.08 -10.24
C SER A 86 -4.74 9.56 -9.75
N CYS A 87 -5.63 8.60 -9.47
CA CYS A 87 -6.94 8.88 -8.89
C CYS A 87 -6.90 9.46 -7.46
N LEU A 88 -5.75 9.43 -6.78
CA LEU A 88 -5.61 9.92 -5.41
C LEU A 88 -5.22 11.41 -5.31
N VAL A 89 -4.95 12.07 -6.44
CA VAL A 89 -4.64 13.51 -6.46
C VAL A 89 -5.81 14.29 -5.86
N GLY A 90 -5.53 15.19 -4.91
CA GLY A 90 -6.54 16.03 -4.26
C GLY A 90 -7.48 15.31 -3.27
N MET A 91 -7.37 13.99 -3.09
CA MET A 91 -8.19 13.26 -2.10
C MET A 91 -7.74 13.52 -0.65
N GLY A 92 -6.52 14.00 -0.46
CA GLY A 92 -6.06 14.53 0.83
C GLY A 92 -5.84 13.48 1.92
N HIS A 93 -5.65 12.21 1.55
CA HIS A 93 -5.28 11.15 2.50
C HIS A 93 -3.97 11.48 3.20
N GLU A 94 -3.96 11.32 4.52
CA GLU A 94 -2.81 11.65 5.37
C GLU A 94 -1.62 10.73 5.09
N TRP A 95 -1.91 9.43 4.91
CA TRP A 95 -0.91 8.39 4.67
C TRP A 95 -1.15 7.73 3.32
N VAL A 96 -0.07 7.56 2.59
CA VAL A 96 -0.08 6.85 1.31
C VAL A 96 1.12 5.91 1.21
N ILE A 97 0.93 4.82 0.48
CA ILE A 97 2.01 3.96 0.02
C ILE A 97 2.09 4.03 -1.49
N CYS A 98 3.29 3.92 -2.05
CA CYS A 98 3.47 3.90 -3.50
C CYS A 98 4.21 2.65 -3.95
N HIS A 99 3.88 2.17 -5.15
CA HIS A 99 4.64 1.12 -5.79
C HIS A 99 6.04 1.60 -6.17
N ASN A 100 6.14 2.79 -6.77
CA ASN A 100 7.39 3.35 -7.28
C ASN A 100 7.58 4.84 -6.93
N PHE A 101 8.84 5.19 -6.63
CA PHE A 101 9.30 6.56 -6.54
C PHE A 101 10.03 6.91 -7.84
N HIS A 102 9.56 7.94 -8.54
CA HIS A 102 10.18 8.46 -9.74
C HIS A 102 10.98 9.72 -9.39
N PHE A 103 12.30 9.66 -9.55
CA PHE A 103 13.21 10.77 -9.30
C PHE A 103 13.52 11.48 -10.61
N SER A 104 13.00 12.69 -10.78
CA SER A 104 13.29 13.57 -11.90
C SER A 104 13.52 15.01 -11.42
N SER A 105 13.42 16.00 -12.31
CA SER A 105 13.38 17.43 -11.91
C SER A 105 12.27 17.71 -10.90
N ILE A 106 11.14 17.02 -11.00
CA ILE A 106 10.07 16.97 -10.00
C ILE A 106 9.87 15.51 -9.60
N GLN A 107 9.83 15.22 -8.31
CA GLN A 107 9.75 13.85 -7.83
C GLN A 107 8.28 13.43 -7.72
N TYR A 108 7.94 12.27 -8.30
CA TYR A 108 6.57 11.76 -8.33
C TYR A 108 6.46 10.37 -7.68
N MET A 109 5.32 10.10 -7.06
CA MET A 109 4.90 8.76 -6.64
C MET A 109 3.93 8.18 -7.66
N GLN A 110 4.24 6.98 -8.15
CA GLN A 110 3.41 6.25 -9.12
C GLN A 110 2.73 5.07 -8.45
N VAL A 111 1.50 4.77 -8.89
CA VAL A 111 0.62 3.74 -8.34
C VAL A 111 0.53 3.88 -6.82
N VAL A 112 -0.21 4.91 -6.40
CA VAL A 112 -0.38 5.31 -5.01
C VAL A 112 -1.63 4.64 -4.43
N THR A 113 -1.57 4.22 -3.17
CA THR A 113 -2.68 3.64 -2.43
C THR A 113 -2.81 4.33 -1.08
N ALA A 114 -4.03 4.70 -0.68
CA ALA A 114 -4.29 5.29 0.63
C ALA A 114 -4.11 4.25 1.74
N ALA A 115 -3.40 4.64 2.80
CA ALA A 115 -3.16 3.81 3.97
C ALA A 115 -3.66 4.53 5.23
N GLU A 116 -3.85 3.75 6.30
CA GLU A 116 -4.27 4.26 7.59
C GLU A 116 -3.15 4.09 8.61
N ALA A 117 -2.99 5.09 9.50
CA ALA A 117 -1.90 5.13 10.46
C ALA A 117 -1.86 3.90 11.39
N GLU A 118 -3.03 3.34 11.71
CA GLU A 118 -3.19 2.14 12.55
C GLU A 118 -2.46 0.93 11.98
N TRP A 119 -2.54 0.72 10.66
CA TRP A 119 -1.91 -0.42 10.00
C TRP A 119 -0.38 -0.30 9.98
N LEU A 120 0.14 0.93 9.93
CA LEU A 120 1.57 1.20 9.90
C LEU A 120 2.25 0.81 11.22
N LEU A 121 1.53 0.88 12.35
CA LEU A 121 2.09 0.56 13.67
C LEU A 121 2.58 -0.89 13.80
N GLU A 122 2.11 -1.78 12.93
CA GLU A 122 2.53 -3.18 12.87
C GLU A 122 3.99 -3.33 12.41
N TYR A 123 4.53 -2.35 11.68
CA TYR A 123 5.86 -2.47 11.05
C TYR A 123 6.96 -1.76 11.87
N PRO A 124 8.17 -2.36 11.99
CA PRO A 124 9.26 -1.80 12.79
C PRO A 124 9.72 -0.39 12.39
N ILE A 125 9.59 0.00 11.12
CA ILE A 125 10.03 1.31 10.62
C ILE A 125 9.24 2.48 11.24
N PHE A 126 8.01 2.25 11.71
CA PHE A 126 7.14 3.27 12.32
C PHE A 126 7.22 3.29 13.85
N LYS A 127 8.20 2.59 14.44
CA LYS A 127 8.50 2.71 15.87
C LYS A 127 9.29 4.00 16.14
N ASP A 128 9.06 4.59 17.29
CA ASP A 128 9.61 5.89 17.70
C ASP A 128 11.15 5.97 17.67
N ASP A 129 11.83 4.84 17.89
CA ASP A 129 13.28 4.70 17.83
C ASP A 129 13.82 4.73 16.39
N ARG A 130 12.98 4.37 15.41
CA ARG A 130 13.34 4.26 13.99
C ARG A 130 12.92 5.46 13.14
N LEU A 131 12.09 6.35 13.67
CA LEU A 131 11.70 7.57 12.96
C LEU A 131 12.92 8.45 12.67
N PRO A 132 13.03 9.05 11.46
CA PRO A 132 14.19 9.83 11.09
C PRO A 132 14.38 11.06 11.99
N ARG A 133 15.61 11.25 12.43
CA ARG A 133 16.04 12.39 13.24
C ARG A 133 17.05 13.24 12.50
N ARG A 134 17.09 14.53 12.86
CA ARG A 134 18.14 15.47 12.49
C ARG A 134 19.41 15.15 13.28
N VAL A 135 20.54 15.72 12.87
CA VAL A 135 21.81 15.62 13.62
C VAL A 135 21.66 16.17 15.05
N THR A 136 20.73 17.11 15.26
CA THR A 136 20.37 17.68 16.56
C THR A 136 19.60 16.71 17.47
N GLY A 137 19.17 15.54 16.97
CA GLY A 137 18.35 14.56 17.70
C GLY A 137 16.84 14.77 17.60
N GLU A 138 16.41 15.93 17.10
CA GLU A 138 15.01 16.25 16.84
C GLU A 138 14.45 15.42 15.68
N LEU A 139 13.15 15.11 15.72
CA LEU A 139 12.49 14.39 14.62
C LEU A 139 12.47 15.25 13.35
N LYS A 140 12.77 14.64 12.19
CA LYS A 140 12.68 15.35 10.90
C LYS A 140 11.26 15.83 10.62
N ASN A 141 10.27 14.97 10.90
CA ASN A 141 8.85 15.22 10.73
C ASN A 141 8.12 14.95 12.05
N PRO A 142 7.81 15.98 12.86
CA PRO A 142 7.06 15.80 14.11
C PRO A 142 5.61 15.39 13.86
N GLU A 143 5.01 15.82 12.74
CA GLU A 143 3.63 15.50 12.35
C GLU A 143 3.41 13.99 12.17
N VAL A 144 4.39 13.30 11.58
CA VAL A 144 4.39 11.83 11.45
C VAL A 144 4.24 11.17 12.80
N LYS A 145 5.05 11.59 13.80
CA LYS A 145 4.95 11.05 15.15
C LYS A 145 3.58 11.35 15.78
N GLN A 146 3.08 12.58 15.64
CA GLN A 146 1.77 12.94 16.18
C GLN A 146 0.64 12.08 15.59
N SER A 147 0.67 11.80 14.29
CA SER A 147 -0.31 10.92 13.63
C SER A 147 -0.21 9.48 14.15
N LEU A 148 1.00 8.94 14.27
CA LEU A 148 1.22 7.60 14.81
C LEU A 148 0.80 7.50 16.29
N ASP A 149 1.09 8.51 17.10
CA ASP A 149 0.70 8.55 18.52
C ASP A 149 -0.83 8.63 18.68
N LYS A 150 -1.52 9.37 17.82
CA LYS A 150 -3.00 9.36 17.75
C LYS A 150 -3.53 7.97 17.40
N ALA A 151 -2.90 7.28 16.46
CA ALA A 151 -3.27 5.92 16.08
C ALA A 151 -3.01 4.90 17.21
N ARG A 152 -1.93 5.06 17.98
CA ARG A 152 -1.65 4.23 19.17
C ARG A 152 -2.66 4.47 20.30
N ALA A 153 -3.14 5.71 20.45
CA ALA A 153 -4.09 6.08 21.50
C ALA A 153 -5.51 5.63 21.20
N LYS A 154 -5.85 5.45 19.92
CA LYS A 154 -7.12 4.85 19.52
C LYS A 154 -7.09 3.37 19.94
N PRO A 155 -8.13 2.87 20.66
CA PRO A 155 -8.20 1.44 20.92
C PRO A 155 -8.16 0.72 19.57
N PRO A 156 -7.44 -0.41 19.45
CA PRO A 156 -7.46 -1.17 18.21
C PRO A 156 -8.93 -1.40 17.87
N ALA A 157 -9.37 -0.93 16.70
CA ALA A 157 -10.65 -1.35 16.16
C ALA A 157 -10.68 -2.88 16.30
N PRO A 158 -11.79 -3.48 16.78
CA PRO A 158 -11.82 -4.89 17.18
C PRO A 158 -11.17 -5.73 16.09
N SER A 159 -9.91 -6.08 16.32
CA SER A 159 -9.06 -6.66 15.32
C SER A 159 -9.48 -8.10 15.25
N LYS A 160 -10.39 -8.41 14.33
CA LYS A 160 -10.37 -9.75 13.73
C LYS A 160 -8.95 -9.89 13.23
N GLU A 161 -8.18 -10.80 13.83
CA GLU A 161 -6.84 -11.13 13.35
C GLU A 161 -6.98 -11.37 11.85
N ILE A 162 -6.49 -10.45 11.03
CA ILE A 162 -6.25 -10.73 9.62
C ILE A 162 -4.83 -11.25 9.65
N PRO A 163 -4.61 -12.58 9.69
CA PRO A 163 -3.26 -13.11 9.71
C PRO A 163 -2.59 -12.69 8.41
N VAL A 164 -1.74 -11.66 8.47
CA VAL A 164 -0.83 -11.32 7.37
C VAL A 164 0.30 -12.36 7.38
N ARG A 165 -0.06 -13.64 7.30
CA ARG A 165 0.86 -14.71 6.97
C ARG A 165 1.15 -14.57 5.48
N VAL A 166 2.34 -15.00 5.08
CA VAL A 166 2.80 -15.03 3.68
C VAL A 166 1.77 -15.72 2.75
N SER A 167 0.88 -16.56 3.31
CA SER A 167 -0.28 -17.17 2.63
C SER A 167 -1.33 -16.18 2.11
N TYR A 168 -1.48 -14.97 2.65
CA TYR A 168 -2.49 -13.98 2.21
C TYR A 168 -2.06 -13.06 1.05
N ILE A 169 -0.75 -12.98 0.76
CA ILE A 169 -0.31 -12.34 -0.49
C ILE A 169 -0.87 -13.13 -1.69
N ALA A 170 -1.04 -14.45 -1.53
CA ALA A 170 -1.68 -15.30 -2.54
C ALA A 170 -3.19 -15.03 -2.69
N SER A 171 -3.93 -14.71 -1.61
CA SER A 171 -5.39 -14.48 -1.70
C SER A 171 -5.77 -13.14 -2.35
N VAL A 172 -4.94 -12.10 -2.22
CA VAL A 172 -5.15 -10.81 -2.91
C VAL A 172 -4.88 -10.92 -4.41
N ILE A 173 -4.01 -11.84 -4.79
CA ILE A 173 -3.79 -12.19 -6.19
C ILE A 173 -5.10 -12.80 -6.73
N ILE A 174 -5.81 -13.65 -5.96
CA ILE A 174 -7.09 -14.31 -6.32
C ILE A 174 -8.34 -13.47 -5.99
N ALA A 175 -8.33 -12.18 -6.29
CA ALA A 175 -9.60 -11.47 -6.46
C ALA A 175 -10.27 -11.97 -7.75
N PRO A 176 -11.51 -12.48 -7.73
CA PRO A 176 -12.18 -12.85 -8.97
C PRO A 176 -12.29 -11.58 -9.83
N HIS A 177 -11.89 -11.69 -11.10
CA HIS A 177 -12.22 -10.68 -12.10
C HIS A 177 -13.74 -10.51 -12.12
N GLY A 178 -14.25 -9.53 -11.37
CA GLY A 178 -15.58 -9.01 -11.54
C GLY A 178 -15.71 -8.65 -13.00
N LYS A 179 -16.70 -9.23 -13.68
CA LYS A 179 -17.00 -8.96 -15.09
C LYS A 179 -17.09 -7.44 -15.25
N LEU A 180 -16.10 -6.85 -15.90
CA LEU A 180 -16.20 -5.52 -16.48
C LEU A 180 -17.23 -5.66 -17.60
N THR A 181 -18.49 -5.35 -17.28
CA THR A 181 -19.56 -5.06 -18.25
C THR A 181 -19.44 -3.63 -18.72
#